data_AF-A0A139Y732-F1
#
_entry.id   AF-A0A139Y732-F1
#
_cell.length_a   1.000
_cell.length_b   1.000
_cell.length_c   1.000
_cell.angle_alpha   90.00
_cell.angle_beta   90.00
_cell.angle_gamma   90.00
#
_symmetry.space_group_name_H-M   'P 1'
#
loop_
_entity.id
_entity.type
_entity.pdbx_description
1 polymer ?
#
loop_
_entity_poly.entity_id
_entity_poly.type
_entity_poly.pdbx_seq_one_letter_code
_entity_poly.pdbx_strand_id
1 'polypeptide(L)'
;SDLWRQLRLCSPGRRALAGARNVFERWMEWNPSDKGWMLYIHFEERCKELDRARKVFERYLSNRPSQESFLRFCKFEERHRQIPRARAGFEKAIELLPEDMLDEHFFLKFAQFEERQRETERAKVIYQQALEQLPKGESDLLYEKYVTFQKQFGDKEGIEDTVLSKRVFVYEEELHGHPLNYDCWIDYIRLEESRGDIDKIRNVYERALANVPPVLEKRFWKR
;
A
#
# COMPACT_ATOMS: atom_id res chain seq x y z
N SER A 1 -10.45 -38.90 7.25
CA SER A 1 -10.66 -37.57 6.63
C SER A 1 -12.13 -37.17 6.54
N ASP A 2 -13.02 -37.82 7.31
CA ASP A 2 -14.47 -37.79 7.06
C ASP A 2 -15.31 -37.05 8.11
N LEU A 3 -14.75 -36.73 9.27
CA LEU A 3 -15.43 -35.92 10.30
C LEU A 3 -15.69 -34.47 9.84
N TRP A 4 -14.82 -33.93 9.00
CA TRP A 4 -14.90 -32.55 8.50
C TRP A 4 -15.98 -32.35 7.44
N ARG A 5 -16.35 -33.42 6.70
CA ARG A 5 -17.49 -33.36 5.76
C ARG A 5 -18.82 -33.36 6.50
N GLN A 6 -18.93 -34.08 7.62
CA GLN A 6 -20.15 -34.10 8.46
C GLN A 6 -20.37 -32.77 9.22
N LEU A 7 -19.30 -32.10 9.67
CA LEU A 7 -19.39 -30.76 10.30
C LEU A 7 -19.82 -29.64 9.34
N ARG A 8 -19.79 -29.88 8.02
CA ARG A 8 -20.23 -28.92 6.99
C ARG A 8 -21.75 -28.88 6.80
N LEU A 9 -22.47 -29.91 7.26
CA LEU A 9 -23.90 -30.13 6.96
C LEU A 9 -24.82 -30.03 8.18
N CYS A 10 -24.29 -29.99 9.40
CA CYS A 10 -25.09 -30.01 10.61
C CYS A 10 -25.20 -28.59 11.19
N SER A 11 -26.39 -27.99 11.23
CA SER A 11 -26.68 -26.84 12.10
C SER A 11 -26.61 -27.32 13.54
N PRO A 12 -25.51 -27.07 14.29
CA PRO A 12 -25.27 -27.81 15.52
C PRO A 12 -26.10 -27.20 16.65
N GLY A 13 -26.82 -28.04 17.40
CA GLY A 13 -27.40 -27.64 18.69
C GLY A 13 -26.31 -27.08 19.62
N ARG A 14 -26.66 -26.16 20.53
CA ARG A 14 -25.71 -25.39 21.37
C ARG A 14 -24.62 -26.22 22.06
N ARG A 15 -24.89 -27.48 22.39
CA ARG A 15 -23.94 -28.42 23.02
C ARG A 15 -22.82 -28.90 22.09
N ALA A 16 -23.12 -29.05 20.79
CA ALA A 16 -22.13 -29.43 19.77
C ALA A 16 -21.16 -28.28 19.44
N LEU A 17 -21.60 -27.02 19.58
CA LEU A 17 -20.74 -25.84 19.42
C LEU A 17 -19.65 -25.76 20.49
N ALA A 18 -19.99 -26.06 21.76
CA ALA A 18 -19.02 -26.10 22.84
C ALA A 18 -17.98 -27.21 22.66
N GLY A 19 -18.41 -28.40 22.21
CA GLY A 19 -17.51 -29.50 21.90
C GLY A 19 -16.55 -29.18 20.75
N ALA A 20 -17.07 -28.61 19.65
CA ALA A 20 -16.25 -28.17 18.52
C ALA A 20 -15.21 -27.11 18.91
N ARG A 21 -15.58 -26.17 19.78
CA ARG A 21 -14.65 -25.15 20.31
C ARG A 21 -13.50 -25.73 21.11
N ASN A 22 -13.76 -26.70 21.99
CA ASN A 22 -12.69 -27.35 22.75
C ASN A 22 -11.71 -28.10 21.83
N VAL A 23 -12.20 -28.67 20.73
CA VAL A 23 -11.33 -29.28 19.72
C VAL A 23 -10.47 -28.23 19.02
N PHE A 24 -11.05 -27.06 18.67
CA PHE A 24 -10.28 -25.95 18.11
C PHE A 24 -9.25 -25.39 19.09
N GLU A 25 -9.57 -25.20 20.37
CA GLU A 25 -8.62 -24.70 21.37
C GLU A 25 -7.44 -25.67 21.55
N ARG A 26 -7.72 -26.97 21.69
CA ARG A 26 -6.67 -28.00 21.71
C ARG A 26 -5.85 -28.04 20.43
N TRP A 27 -6.45 -27.71 19.30
CA TRP A 27 -5.72 -27.62 18.05
C TRP A 27 -4.83 -26.37 17.97
N MET A 28 -5.25 -25.26 18.57
CA MET A 28 -4.45 -24.02 18.65
C MET A 28 -3.21 -24.17 19.53
N GLU A 29 -3.25 -25.04 20.54
CA GLU A 29 -2.06 -25.39 21.35
C GLU A 29 -0.90 -25.92 20.50
N TRP A 30 -1.21 -26.56 19.36
CA TRP A 30 -0.21 -27.13 18.45
C TRP A 30 0.33 -26.11 17.45
N ASN A 31 -0.05 -24.83 17.60
CA ASN A 31 0.30 -23.71 16.75
C ASN A 31 0.15 -23.99 15.24
N PRO A 32 -1.09 -24.23 14.76
CA PRO A 32 -1.33 -24.69 13.41
C PRO A 32 -0.90 -23.65 12.36
N SER A 33 -0.80 -24.09 11.10
CA SER A 33 -0.59 -23.18 9.98
C SER A 33 -1.71 -22.13 9.89
N ASP A 34 -1.48 -21.04 9.15
CA ASP A 34 -2.46 -19.96 8.96
C ASP A 34 -3.85 -20.46 8.57
N LYS A 35 -3.92 -21.52 7.76
CA LYS A 35 -5.17 -22.16 7.36
C LYS A 35 -5.97 -22.66 8.56
N GLY A 36 -5.31 -23.12 9.62
CA GLY A 36 -5.96 -23.57 10.84
C GLY A 36 -6.61 -22.43 11.63
N TRP A 37 -5.91 -21.30 11.78
CA TRP A 37 -6.47 -20.09 12.36
C TRP A 37 -7.70 -19.60 11.57
N MET A 38 -7.59 -19.55 10.24
CA MET A 38 -8.71 -19.17 9.37
C MET A 38 -9.91 -20.11 9.47
N LEU A 39 -9.69 -21.42 9.61
CA LEU A 39 -10.78 -22.38 9.80
C LEU A 39 -11.54 -22.13 11.11
N TYR A 40 -10.82 -21.76 12.18
CA TYR A 40 -11.46 -21.46 13.46
C TYR A 40 -12.25 -20.14 13.40
N ILE A 41 -11.69 -19.12 12.76
CA ILE A 41 -12.38 -17.84 12.50
C ILE A 41 -13.65 -18.08 11.68
N HIS A 42 -13.57 -18.82 10.58
CA HIS A 42 -14.74 -19.13 9.74
C HIS A 42 -15.80 -19.97 10.48
N PHE A 43 -15.37 -20.80 11.43
CA PHE A 43 -16.29 -21.53 12.29
C PHE A 43 -17.05 -20.56 13.22
N GLU A 44 -16.37 -19.63 13.90
CA GLU A 44 -17.03 -18.65 14.76
C GLU A 44 -17.89 -17.65 13.94
N GLU A 45 -17.49 -17.31 12.70
CA GLU A 45 -18.32 -16.56 11.76
C GLU A 45 -19.63 -17.26 11.43
N ARG A 46 -19.59 -18.58 11.14
CA ARG A 46 -20.81 -19.37 10.91
C ARG A 46 -21.68 -19.46 12.16
N CYS A 47 -21.06 -19.44 13.34
CA CYS A 47 -21.77 -19.42 14.62
C CYS A 47 -22.36 -18.03 14.95
N LYS A 48 -22.08 -17.00 14.15
CA LYS A 48 -22.48 -15.59 14.35
C LYS A 48 -21.94 -14.96 15.65
N GLU A 49 -20.87 -15.51 16.21
CA GLU A 49 -20.24 -15.04 17.44
C GLU A 49 -19.02 -14.17 17.11
N LEU A 50 -19.30 -12.96 16.63
CA LEU A 50 -18.25 -12.04 16.11
C LEU A 50 -17.24 -11.63 17.19
N ASP A 51 -17.68 -11.44 18.43
CA ASP A 51 -16.78 -11.04 19.53
C ASP A 51 -15.76 -12.14 19.87
N ARG A 52 -16.13 -13.40 19.69
CA ARG A 52 -15.20 -14.52 19.85
C ARG A 52 -14.25 -14.61 18.66
N ALA A 53 -14.77 -14.48 17.44
CA ALA A 53 -13.95 -14.45 16.23
C ALA A 53 -12.86 -13.37 16.33
N ARG A 54 -13.18 -12.19 16.89
CA ARG A 54 -12.22 -11.12 17.15
C ARG A 54 -11.12 -11.50 18.14
N LYS A 55 -11.47 -12.11 19.28
CA LYS A 55 -10.49 -12.60 20.25
C LYS A 55 -9.54 -13.63 19.63
N VAL A 56 -10.06 -14.48 18.74
CA VAL A 56 -9.23 -15.44 17.99
C VAL A 56 -8.30 -14.70 17.02
N PHE A 57 -8.77 -13.66 16.34
CA PHE A 57 -7.92 -12.81 15.50
C PHE A 57 -6.82 -12.10 16.30
N GLU A 58 -7.11 -11.54 17.46
CA GLU A 58 -6.12 -10.89 18.32
C GLU A 58 -5.02 -11.87 18.76
N ARG A 59 -5.41 -13.11 19.11
CA ARG A 59 -4.45 -14.19 19.39
C ARG A 59 -3.63 -14.55 18.15
N TYR A 60 -4.26 -14.60 16.98
CA TYR A 60 -3.59 -14.89 15.71
C TYR A 60 -2.53 -13.83 15.39
N LEU A 61 -2.87 -12.54 15.50
CA LEU A 61 -1.94 -11.41 15.28
C LEU A 61 -0.78 -11.44 16.29
N SER A 62 -1.05 -11.78 17.55
CA SER A 62 -0.01 -11.83 18.60
C SER A 62 0.98 -12.98 18.40
N ASN A 63 0.51 -14.12 17.88
CA ASN A 63 1.34 -15.31 17.68
C ASN A 63 2.12 -15.27 16.35
N ARG A 64 1.54 -14.67 15.30
CA ARG A 64 2.20 -14.49 14.01
C ARG A 64 1.91 -13.10 13.43
N PRO A 65 2.65 -12.07 13.86
CA PRO A 65 2.57 -10.76 13.24
C PRO A 65 3.18 -10.84 11.84
N SER A 66 2.33 -10.74 10.82
CA SER A 66 2.72 -10.65 9.42
C SER A 66 1.82 -9.71 8.64
N GLN A 67 2.32 -9.09 7.57
CA GLN A 67 1.51 -8.27 6.66
C GLN A 67 0.19 -8.98 6.27
N GLU A 68 0.26 -10.25 5.88
CA GLU A 68 -0.93 -11.01 5.50
C GLU A 68 -1.92 -11.20 6.65
N SER A 69 -1.43 -11.37 7.88
CA SER A 69 -2.30 -11.54 9.06
C SER A 69 -3.14 -10.28 9.31
N PHE A 70 -2.54 -9.09 9.22
CA PHE A 70 -3.23 -7.81 9.35
C PHE A 70 -4.17 -7.54 8.18
N LEU A 71 -3.77 -7.84 6.94
CA LEU A 71 -4.65 -7.72 5.77
C LEU A 71 -5.90 -8.60 5.90
N ARG A 72 -5.75 -9.82 6.42
CA ARG A 72 -6.89 -10.73 6.68
C ARG A 72 -7.80 -10.17 7.78
N PHE A 73 -7.24 -9.61 8.85
CA PHE A 73 -7.99 -8.96 9.91
C PHE A 73 -8.80 -7.75 9.41
N CYS A 74 -8.15 -6.85 8.64
CA CYS A 74 -8.81 -5.67 8.09
C CYS A 74 -9.95 -6.04 7.15
N LYS A 75 -9.73 -7.05 6.28
CA LYS A 75 -10.78 -7.59 5.39
C LYS A 75 -11.94 -8.22 6.15
N PHE A 76 -11.68 -8.82 7.30
CA PHE A 76 -12.72 -9.35 8.18
C PHE A 76 -13.56 -8.21 8.79
N GLU A 77 -12.94 -7.20 9.39
CA GLU A 77 -13.68 -6.07 9.98
C GLU A 77 -14.42 -5.25 8.92
N GLU A 78 -13.89 -5.11 7.69
CA GLU A 78 -14.58 -4.49 6.56
C GLU A 78 -15.87 -5.23 6.19
N ARG A 79 -15.86 -6.58 6.16
CA ARG A 79 -17.06 -7.39 5.90
C ARG A 79 -18.13 -7.22 6.96
N HIS A 80 -17.71 -7.04 8.22
CA HIS A 80 -18.61 -6.84 9.36
C HIS A 80 -18.94 -5.35 9.60
N ARG A 81 -18.59 -4.46 8.66
CA ARG A 81 -18.87 -3.01 8.66
C ARG A 81 -18.29 -2.25 9.87
N GLN A 82 -17.19 -2.73 10.45
CA GLN A 82 -16.50 -2.06 11.56
C GLN A 82 -15.30 -1.27 11.05
N ILE A 83 -15.60 -0.17 10.35
CA ILE A 83 -14.60 0.69 9.70
C ILE A 83 -13.54 1.21 10.69
N PRO A 84 -13.89 1.71 11.90
CA PRO A 84 -12.89 2.24 12.82
C PRO A 84 -11.90 1.18 13.30
N ARG A 85 -12.35 -0.07 13.45
CA ARG A 85 -11.48 -1.18 13.86
C ARG A 85 -10.59 -1.68 12.74
N ALA A 86 -11.10 -1.69 11.51
CA ALA A 86 -10.28 -1.98 10.34
C ALA A 86 -9.13 -0.96 10.23
N ARG A 87 -9.41 0.34 10.44
CA ARG A 87 -8.38 1.40 10.48
C ARG A 87 -7.35 1.18 11.56
N ALA A 88 -7.79 0.96 12.80
CA ALA A 88 -6.90 0.66 13.90
C ALA A 88 -6.06 -0.61 13.63
N GLY A 89 -6.59 -1.57 12.86
CA GLY A 89 -5.85 -2.74 12.39
C GLY A 89 -4.70 -2.40 11.45
N PHE A 90 -4.92 -1.48 10.50
CA PHE A 90 -3.87 -0.98 9.60
C PHE A 90 -2.82 -0.16 10.34
N GLU A 91 -3.25 0.78 11.19
CA GLU A 91 -2.34 1.62 12.00
C GLU A 91 -1.48 0.76 12.92
N LYS A 92 -2.08 -0.21 13.60
CA LYS A 92 -1.36 -1.16 14.46
C LYS A 92 -0.40 -2.06 13.68
N ALA A 93 -0.68 -2.36 12.41
CA ALA A 93 0.25 -3.10 11.57
C ALA A 93 1.52 -2.28 11.29
N ILE A 94 1.37 -0.97 11.04
CA ILE A 94 2.50 -0.05 10.85
C ILE A 94 3.31 0.10 12.14
N GLU A 95 2.65 0.13 13.31
CA GLU A 95 3.34 0.23 14.60
C GLU A 95 4.09 -1.05 15.02
N LEU A 96 3.52 -2.23 14.72
CA LEU A 96 4.05 -3.51 15.20
C LEU A 96 5.01 -4.20 14.23
N LEU A 97 4.89 -3.96 12.93
CA LEU A 97 5.75 -4.58 11.93
C LEU A 97 6.96 -3.69 11.65
N PRO A 98 8.17 -4.25 11.55
CA PRO A 98 9.33 -3.52 11.08
C PRO A 98 9.13 -3.10 9.61
N GLU A 99 9.75 -1.98 9.22
CA GLU A 99 9.62 -1.38 7.89
C GLU A 99 9.96 -2.36 6.76
N ASP A 100 10.96 -3.24 6.97
CA ASP A 100 11.38 -4.27 6.00
C ASP A 100 10.29 -5.33 5.69
N MET A 101 9.23 -5.41 6.49
CA MET A 101 8.12 -6.37 6.29
C MET A 101 6.85 -5.72 5.72
N LEU A 102 6.86 -4.41 5.47
CA LEU A 102 5.74 -3.68 4.89
C LEU A 102 6.00 -3.41 3.42
N ASP A 103 5.32 -4.18 2.56
CA ASP A 103 5.44 -4.02 1.13
C ASP A 103 4.54 -2.90 0.60
N GLU A 104 4.84 -2.46 -0.63
CA GLU A 104 3.96 -1.66 -1.49
C GLU A 104 2.52 -2.19 -1.53
N HIS A 105 2.34 -3.52 -1.52
CA HIS A 105 1.04 -4.17 -1.53
C HIS A 105 0.18 -3.80 -0.31
N PHE A 106 0.79 -3.67 0.87
CA PHE A 106 0.06 -3.32 2.09
C PHE A 106 -0.52 -1.91 2.01
N PHE A 107 0.30 -0.93 1.65
CA PHE A 107 -0.13 0.46 1.49
C PHE A 107 -1.20 0.62 0.41
N LEU A 108 -1.05 -0.09 -0.71
CA LEU A 108 -2.06 -0.11 -1.76
C LEU A 108 -3.40 -0.67 -1.26
N LYS A 109 -3.38 -1.72 -0.42
CA LYS A 109 -4.61 -2.24 0.19
C LYS A 109 -5.22 -1.27 1.20
N PHE A 110 -4.38 -0.54 1.95
CA PHE A 110 -4.86 0.45 2.91
C PHE A 110 -5.49 1.66 2.19
N ALA A 111 -4.85 2.16 1.14
CA ALA A 111 -5.39 3.24 0.32
C ALA A 111 -6.71 2.83 -0.37
N GLN A 112 -6.76 1.64 -0.97
CA GLN A 112 -8.00 1.08 -1.55
C GLN A 112 -9.12 0.92 -0.51
N PHE A 113 -8.77 0.67 0.75
CA PHE A 113 -9.75 0.59 1.82
C PHE A 113 -10.35 1.98 2.10
N GLU A 114 -9.53 3.03 2.25
CA GLU A 114 -10.03 4.39 2.48
C GLU A 114 -10.81 4.94 1.26
N GLU A 115 -10.39 4.59 0.04
CA GLU A 115 -11.14 4.89 -1.20
C GLU A 115 -12.58 4.34 -1.14
N ARG A 116 -12.76 3.10 -0.66
CA ARG A 116 -14.12 2.51 -0.49
C ARG A 116 -14.92 3.22 0.59
N GLN A 117 -14.27 3.77 1.61
CA GLN A 117 -14.92 4.57 2.65
C GLN A 117 -15.19 6.02 2.22
N ARG A 118 -14.77 6.42 1.01
CA ARG A 118 -14.89 7.77 0.45
C ARG A 118 -14.09 8.85 1.21
N GLU A 119 -13.06 8.44 1.96
CA GLU A 119 -12.16 9.36 2.68
C GLU A 119 -10.91 9.64 1.83
N THR A 120 -11.08 10.48 0.80
CA THR A 120 -10.05 10.74 -0.21
C THR A 120 -8.85 11.48 0.36
N GLU A 121 -9.05 12.39 1.31
CA GLU A 121 -7.97 13.13 1.97
C GLU A 121 -7.04 12.19 2.74
N ARG A 122 -7.61 11.21 3.44
CA ARG A 122 -6.83 10.20 4.18
C ARG A 122 -6.11 9.25 3.24
N ALA A 123 -6.76 8.81 2.16
CA ALA A 123 -6.12 8.00 1.13
C ALA A 123 -4.89 8.72 0.54
N LYS A 124 -4.97 10.04 0.31
CA LYS A 124 -3.83 10.85 -0.17
C LYS A 124 -2.65 10.80 0.79
N VAL A 125 -2.88 10.98 2.10
CA VAL A 125 -1.82 10.93 3.11
C VAL A 125 -1.16 9.56 3.15
N ILE A 126 -1.95 8.48 3.03
CA ILE A 126 -1.42 7.11 3.01
C ILE A 126 -0.52 6.89 1.79
N TYR A 127 -0.93 7.36 0.60
CA TYR A 127 -0.09 7.27 -0.60
C TYR A 127 1.22 8.05 -0.45
N GLN A 128 1.18 9.23 0.17
CA GLN A 128 2.39 10.02 0.44
C GLN A 128 3.33 9.31 1.41
N GLN A 129 2.80 8.82 2.54
CA GLN A 129 3.56 8.07 3.53
C GLN A 129 4.21 6.82 2.91
N ALA A 130 3.47 6.10 2.06
CA ALA A 130 3.98 4.92 1.37
C ALA A 130 5.15 5.25 0.42
N LEU A 131 5.11 6.40 -0.26
CA LEU A 131 6.20 6.86 -1.13
C LEU A 131 7.43 7.36 -0.35
N GLU A 132 7.25 7.82 0.89
CA GLU A 132 8.35 8.22 1.76
C GLU A 132 9.06 7.02 2.38
N GLN A 133 8.30 5.98 2.77
CA GLN A 133 8.85 4.78 3.42
C GLN A 133 9.47 3.80 2.44
N LEU A 134 8.94 3.69 1.21
CA LEU A 134 9.46 2.76 0.22
C LEU A 134 10.57 3.40 -0.63
N PRO A 135 11.68 2.68 -0.89
CA PRO A 135 12.69 3.15 -1.81
C PRO A 135 12.08 3.35 -3.21
N LYS A 136 12.42 4.47 -3.85
CA LYS A 136 11.79 4.95 -5.09
C LYS A 136 11.77 3.91 -6.23
N GLY A 137 12.66 2.91 -6.22
CA GLY A 137 12.77 1.86 -7.23
C GLY A 137 11.73 0.72 -7.16
N GLU A 138 11.00 0.54 -6.05
CA GLU A 138 9.99 -0.54 -5.89
C GLU A 138 8.55 -0.01 -5.87
N SER A 139 8.36 1.27 -6.21
CA SER A 139 7.10 2.02 -5.99
C SER A 139 6.28 2.30 -7.25
N ASP A 140 6.57 1.62 -8.36
CA ASP A 140 5.96 1.92 -9.66
C ASP A 140 4.45 1.63 -9.69
N LEU A 141 4.01 0.53 -9.07
CA LEU A 141 2.60 0.14 -9.06
C LEU A 141 1.77 1.08 -8.17
N LEU A 142 2.31 1.47 -7.02
CA LEU A 142 1.75 2.41 -6.07
C LEU A 142 1.60 3.77 -6.71
N TYR A 143 2.62 4.20 -7.44
CA TYR A 143 2.57 5.46 -8.17
C TYR A 143 1.52 5.43 -9.28
N GLU A 144 1.44 4.37 -10.08
CA GLU A 144 0.38 4.21 -11.08
C GLU A 144 -1.00 4.31 -10.43
N LYS A 145 -1.20 3.60 -9.32
CA LYS A 145 -2.45 3.65 -8.56
C LYS A 145 -2.74 5.04 -7.99
N TYR A 146 -1.74 5.71 -7.45
CA TYR A 146 -1.87 7.06 -6.95
C TYR A 146 -2.28 8.04 -8.05
N VAL A 147 -1.68 7.96 -9.23
CA VAL A 147 -2.07 8.79 -10.38
C VAL A 147 -3.51 8.48 -10.80
N THR A 148 -3.92 7.21 -10.84
CA THR A 148 -5.33 6.86 -11.13
C THR A 148 -6.30 7.37 -10.07
N PHE A 149 -5.91 7.31 -8.80
CA PHE A 149 -6.68 7.83 -7.67
C PHE A 149 -6.86 9.35 -7.79
N GLN A 150 -5.77 10.09 -8.02
CA GLN A 150 -5.86 11.54 -8.17
C GLN A 150 -6.65 11.94 -9.41
N LYS A 151 -6.59 11.19 -10.53
CA LYS A 151 -7.46 11.44 -11.69
C LYS A 151 -8.95 11.30 -11.38
N GLN A 152 -9.31 10.43 -10.44
CA GLN A 152 -10.70 10.18 -10.07
C GLN A 152 -11.21 11.15 -9.00
N PHE A 153 -10.35 11.54 -8.06
CA PHE A 153 -10.75 12.23 -6.82
C PHE A 153 -10.01 13.55 -6.54
N GLY A 154 -8.99 13.89 -7.32
CA GLY A 154 -8.15 15.06 -7.11
C GLY A 154 -8.54 16.26 -7.97
N ASP A 155 -8.21 17.45 -7.45
CA ASP A 155 -8.14 18.68 -8.23
C ASP A 155 -6.97 18.59 -9.21
N LYS A 156 -7.13 19.18 -10.41
CA LYS A 156 -6.18 19.09 -11.52
C LYS A 156 -4.74 19.47 -11.12
N GLU A 157 -4.59 20.44 -10.24
CA GLU A 157 -3.30 20.97 -9.77
C GLU A 157 -2.52 19.94 -8.93
N GLY A 158 -3.19 19.17 -8.08
CA GLY A 158 -2.53 18.16 -7.25
C GLY A 158 -2.08 16.91 -8.01
N ILE A 159 -2.70 16.62 -9.16
CA ILE A 159 -2.27 15.56 -10.09
C ILE A 159 -1.00 15.97 -10.81
N GLU A 160 -0.91 17.24 -11.23
CA GLU A 160 0.25 17.76 -11.92
C GLU A 160 1.48 17.74 -11.00
N ASP A 161 1.38 18.24 -9.77
CA ASP A 161 2.54 18.33 -8.88
C ASP A 161 3.22 16.98 -8.61
N THR A 162 2.45 15.93 -8.36
CA THR A 162 2.96 14.58 -8.06
C THR A 162 3.48 13.89 -9.32
N VAL A 163 2.79 14.06 -10.45
CA VAL A 163 3.20 13.51 -11.74
C VAL A 163 4.53 14.12 -12.19
N LEU A 164 4.61 15.43 -12.06
CA LEU A 164 5.79 16.20 -12.43
C LEU A 164 6.95 15.89 -11.48
N SER A 165 6.71 15.72 -10.17
CA SER A 165 7.78 15.39 -9.21
C SER A 165 8.53 14.09 -9.53
N LYS A 166 7.83 13.04 -10.00
CA LYS A 166 8.51 11.82 -10.47
C LYS A 166 9.31 12.07 -11.74
N ARG A 167 8.77 12.84 -12.69
CA ARG A 167 9.48 13.19 -13.94
C ARG A 167 10.74 13.99 -13.67
N VAL A 168 10.69 14.96 -12.76
CA VAL A 168 11.87 15.71 -12.31
C VAL A 168 12.93 14.76 -11.77
N PHE A 169 12.55 13.82 -10.90
CA PHE A 169 13.49 12.85 -10.36
C PHE A 169 14.15 11.97 -11.44
N VAL A 170 13.35 11.47 -12.39
CA VAL A 170 13.86 10.68 -13.53
C VAL A 170 14.86 11.50 -14.35
N TYR A 171 14.51 12.74 -14.69
CA TYR A 171 15.43 13.62 -15.43
C TYR A 171 16.69 13.93 -14.62
N GLU A 172 16.59 14.16 -13.31
CA GLU A 172 17.78 14.37 -12.47
C GLU A 172 18.68 13.14 -12.40
N GLU A 173 18.12 11.93 -12.32
CA GLU A 173 18.87 10.68 -12.34
C GLU A 173 19.56 10.45 -13.70
N GLU A 174 18.84 10.70 -14.80
CA GLU A 174 19.40 10.65 -16.16
C GLU A 174 20.51 11.68 -16.36
N LEU A 175 20.36 12.89 -15.81
CA LEU A 175 21.37 13.95 -15.86
C LEU A 175 22.58 13.65 -14.96
N HIS A 176 22.39 12.94 -13.85
CA HIS A 176 23.48 12.43 -13.02
C HIS A 176 24.32 11.38 -13.77
N GLY A 177 23.67 10.49 -14.54
CA GLY A 177 24.36 9.50 -15.38
C GLY A 177 24.99 10.09 -16.65
N HIS A 178 24.30 11.03 -17.29
CA HIS A 178 24.70 11.64 -18.56
C HIS A 178 24.54 13.17 -18.53
N PRO A 179 25.47 13.92 -17.90
CA PRO A 179 25.36 15.38 -17.73
C PRO A 179 25.29 16.19 -19.04
N LEU A 180 25.75 15.60 -20.15
CA LEU A 180 25.81 16.21 -21.47
C LEU A 180 24.57 15.91 -22.35
N ASN A 181 23.54 15.25 -21.82
CA ASN A 181 22.32 14.98 -22.57
C ASN A 181 21.42 16.22 -22.59
N TYR A 182 21.56 17.04 -23.65
CA TYR A 182 20.81 18.27 -23.82
C TYR A 182 19.31 18.05 -24.06
N ASP A 183 18.90 16.92 -24.62
CA ASP A 183 17.49 16.63 -24.84
C ASP A 183 16.77 16.42 -23.50
N CYS A 184 17.41 15.72 -22.55
CA CYS A 184 16.92 15.61 -21.17
C CYS A 184 16.87 16.98 -20.47
N TRP A 185 17.87 17.86 -20.67
CA TRP A 185 17.83 19.23 -20.15
C TRP A 185 16.67 20.04 -20.76
N ILE A 186 16.44 19.94 -22.07
CA ILE A 186 15.36 20.66 -22.77
C ILE A 186 13.98 20.17 -22.29
N ASP A 187 13.81 18.86 -22.18
CA ASP A 187 12.55 18.28 -21.71
C ASP A 187 12.30 18.59 -20.22
N TYR A 188 13.37 18.64 -19.40
CA TYR A 188 13.28 19.09 -18.01
C TYR A 188 12.90 20.57 -17.90
N ILE A 189 13.48 21.44 -18.73
CA ILE A 189 13.13 22.86 -18.78
C ILE A 189 11.67 23.06 -19.19
N ARG A 190 11.21 22.39 -20.26
CA ARG A 190 9.81 22.46 -20.71
C ARG A 190 8.84 22.00 -19.62
N LEU A 191 9.25 21.02 -18.81
CA LEU A 191 8.49 20.55 -17.66
C LEU A 191 8.35 21.65 -16.59
N GLU A 192 9.44 22.33 -16.22
CA GLU A 192 9.40 23.41 -15.24
C GLU A 192 8.69 24.67 -15.79
N GLU A 193 8.79 24.96 -17.09
CA GLU A 193 8.03 26.04 -17.73
C GLU A 193 6.52 25.82 -17.62
N SER A 194 6.06 24.57 -17.71
CA SER A 194 4.64 24.23 -17.53
C SER A 194 4.13 24.49 -16.10
N ARG A 195 5.01 24.52 -15.09
CA ARG A 195 4.68 24.85 -13.69
C ARG A 195 4.63 26.35 -13.42
N GLY A 196 5.31 27.16 -14.25
CA GLY A 196 5.33 28.62 -14.12
C GLY A 196 6.16 29.16 -12.93
N ASP A 197 6.98 28.34 -12.27
CA ASP A 197 7.84 28.77 -11.16
C ASP A 197 9.15 29.37 -11.70
N ILE A 198 9.17 30.70 -11.84
CA ILE A 198 10.24 31.45 -12.51
C ILE A 198 11.62 31.22 -11.89
N ASP A 199 11.69 31.06 -10.56
CA ASP A 199 12.96 30.90 -9.86
C ASP A 199 13.56 29.51 -10.06
N LYS A 200 12.71 28.46 -10.08
CA LYS A 200 13.16 27.10 -10.42
C LYS A 200 13.58 27.00 -11.88
N ILE A 201 12.80 27.58 -12.80
CA ILE A 201 13.13 27.63 -14.22
C ILE A 201 14.52 28.27 -14.42
N ARG A 202 14.77 29.43 -13.80
CA ARG A 202 16.07 30.10 -13.86
C ARG A 202 17.21 29.21 -13.36
N ASN A 203 17.02 28.54 -12.22
CA ASN A 203 18.02 27.64 -11.67
C ASN A 203 18.35 26.47 -12.62
N VAL A 204 17.32 25.85 -13.22
CA VAL A 204 17.52 24.76 -14.20
C VAL A 204 18.26 25.25 -15.44
N TYR A 205 17.92 26.45 -15.95
CA TYR A 205 18.66 27.07 -17.04
C TYR A 205 20.11 27.35 -16.69
N GLU A 206 20.39 27.88 -15.49
CA GLU A 206 21.76 28.14 -15.02
C GLU A 206 22.57 26.85 -14.91
N ARG A 207 21.98 25.76 -14.38
CA ARG A 207 22.60 24.42 -14.33
C ARG A 207 22.88 23.86 -15.73
N ALA A 208 21.94 23.99 -16.65
CA ALA A 208 22.11 23.54 -18.04
C ALA A 208 23.23 24.32 -18.76
N LEU A 209 23.27 25.65 -18.57
CA LEU A 209 24.28 26.52 -19.17
C LEU A 209 25.66 26.34 -18.53
N ALA A 210 25.75 25.96 -17.26
CA ALA A 210 27.03 25.66 -16.61
C ALA A 210 27.72 24.42 -17.21
N ASN A 211 26.94 23.49 -17.78
CA ASN A 211 27.45 22.27 -18.42
C ASN A 211 27.88 22.50 -19.88
N VAL A 212 28.65 23.56 -20.17
CA VAL A 212 29.11 23.87 -21.54
C VAL A 212 29.98 22.73 -22.08
N PRO A 213 29.66 22.15 -23.25
CA PRO A 213 30.51 21.13 -23.84
C PRO A 213 31.77 21.81 -24.38
N PRO A 214 32.96 21.22 -24.21
CA PRO A 214 34.22 21.81 -24.67
C PRO A 214 34.34 21.94 -26.20
N VAL A 215 33.39 21.43 -26.99
CA VAL A 215 33.46 21.46 -28.46
C VAL A 215 32.13 21.93 -29.08
N LEU A 216 32.20 22.99 -29.88
CA LEU A 216 31.11 23.61 -30.66
C LEU A 216 30.72 22.79 -31.91
N GLU A 217 30.58 21.47 -31.81
CA GLU A 217 30.14 20.65 -32.94
C GLU A 217 28.68 20.25 -32.80
N LYS A 218 27.84 20.78 -33.72
CA LYS A 218 26.40 20.50 -33.91
C LYS A 218 26.03 19.01 -34.10
N ARG A 219 26.99 18.08 -34.04
CA ARG A 219 26.79 16.64 -34.23
C ARG A 219 26.39 15.88 -32.97
N PHE A 220 26.63 16.44 -31.77
CA PHE A 220 26.20 15.84 -30.51
C PHE A 220 24.81 16.29 -30.05
N TRP A 221 24.15 17.13 -30.85
CA TRP A 221 22.78 17.57 -30.64
C TRP A 221 21.91 16.55 -31.38
N LYS A 222 21.78 15.35 -30.82
CA LYS A 222 20.88 14.36 -31.42
C LYS A 222 19.45 14.86 -31.23
N ARG A 223 18.65 14.72 -32.28
CA ARG A 223 17.21 14.96 -32.27
C ARG A 223 16.46 13.78 -31.65
#